data_AF-A0A2A1K7G6-F1
#
_entry.id   AF-A0A2A1K7G6-F1
#
_cell.length_a   1.000
_cell.length_b   1.000
_cell.length_c   1.000
_cell.angle_alpha   90.00
_cell.angle_beta   90.00
_cell.angle_gamma   90.00
#
_symmetry.space_group_name_H-M   'P 1'
#
loop_
_entity.id
_entity.type
_entity.pdbx_description
1 polymer ?
#
loop_
_entity_poly.entity_id
_entity_poly.type
_entity_poly.pdbx_seq_one_letter_code
_entity_poly.pdbx_strand_id
1 'polypeptide(L)'
;MYTEETMSILDDIEGLSDMIVQSELYHDFRAAQEMLNNDDEAHLMYQAFLKSKVAYDEVMRFGKYHPDYQKVMLETRRRKRAYEMLPVVMDYKSKEVALQNLIDEVVSKIAFSVSKNVKIEAGNPFFKTGHDGCATGGTCNCSLS
;
A
#
# COMPACT_ATOMS: atom_id res chain seq x y z
N MET A 1 2.14 -31.70 -14.15
CA MET A 1 0.94 -32.55 -14.10
C MET A 1 0.22 -32.20 -12.82
N TYR A 2 -0.96 -31.59 -12.90
CA TYR A 2 -1.79 -31.29 -11.73
C TYR A 2 -2.42 -32.60 -11.24
N THR A 3 -2.34 -32.87 -9.94
CA THR A 3 -3.05 -33.98 -9.29
C THR A 3 -4.43 -33.53 -8.87
N GLU A 4 -5.35 -34.48 -8.66
CA GLU A 4 -6.70 -34.21 -8.15
C GLU A 4 -6.68 -33.40 -6.83
N GLU A 5 -5.71 -33.71 -5.96
CA GLU A 5 -5.45 -32.97 -4.72
C GLU A 5 -5.08 -31.50 -4.97
N THR A 6 -4.21 -31.22 -5.95
CA THR A 6 -3.86 -29.82 -6.29
C THR A 6 -5.02 -29.05 -6.91
N MET A 7 -5.94 -29.74 -7.58
CA MET A 7 -7.12 -29.11 -8.16
C MET A 7 -8.13 -28.73 -7.07
N SER A 8 -8.39 -29.62 -6.11
CA SER A 8 -9.25 -29.33 -4.95
C SER A 8 -8.75 -28.12 -4.14
N ILE A 9 -7.44 -27.98 -3.96
CA ILE A 9 -6.87 -26.84 -3.23
C ILE A 9 -7.11 -25.51 -3.99
N LEU A 10 -7.06 -25.53 -5.33
CA LEU A 10 -7.32 -24.33 -6.12
C LEU A 10 -8.79 -23.91 -6.04
N ASP A 11 -9.71 -24.88 -6.07
CA ASP A 11 -11.14 -24.63 -5.90
C ASP A 11 -11.44 -24.01 -4.51
N ASP A 12 -10.79 -24.51 -3.46
CA ASP A 12 -10.91 -23.95 -2.10
C ASP A 12 -10.37 -22.51 -2.01
N ILE A 13 -9.25 -22.22 -2.69
CA ILE A 13 -8.67 -20.87 -2.76
C ILE A 13 -9.58 -19.91 -3.52
N GLU A 14 -10.22 -20.36 -4.60
CA GLU A 14 -11.18 -19.57 -5.36
C GLU A 14 -12.40 -19.23 -4.49
N GLY A 15 -12.98 -20.21 -3.80
CA GLY A 15 -14.08 -19.98 -2.86
C GLY A 15 -13.72 -18.98 -1.76
N LEU A 16 -12.51 -19.06 -1.20
CA LEU A 16 -12.03 -18.10 -0.21
C LEU A 16 -11.85 -16.69 -0.79
N SER A 17 -11.38 -16.59 -2.03
CA SER A 17 -11.22 -15.32 -2.73
C SER A 17 -12.58 -14.65 -2.97
N ASP A 18 -13.58 -15.43 -3.39
CA ASP A 18 -14.95 -14.96 -3.56
C ASP A 18 -15.55 -14.44 -2.25
N MET A 19 -15.32 -15.14 -1.14
CA MET A 19 -15.76 -14.67 0.17
C MET A 19 -15.13 -13.33 0.57
N ILE A 20 -13.85 -13.12 0.25
CA ILE A 20 -13.17 -11.83 0.50
C ILE A 20 -13.79 -10.73 -0.37
N VAL A 21 -14.04 -11.00 -1.65
CA VAL A 21 -14.65 -10.04 -2.58
C VAL A 21 -16.08 -9.67 -2.18
N GLN A 22 -16.83 -10.60 -1.60
CA GLN A 22 -18.19 -10.37 -1.07
C GLN A 22 -18.21 -9.71 0.32
N SER A 23 -17.04 -9.53 0.95
CA SER A 23 -16.96 -8.93 2.27
C SER A 23 -17.27 -7.43 2.26
N GLU A 24 -17.85 -6.94 3.34
CA GLU A 24 -18.10 -5.51 3.55
C GLU A 24 -16.80 -4.68 3.42
N LEU A 25 -15.68 -5.20 3.93
CA LEU A 25 -14.38 -4.52 3.83
C LEU A 25 -13.92 -4.31 2.38
N TYR A 26 -14.17 -5.29 1.51
CA TYR A 26 -13.85 -5.16 0.09
C TYR A 26 -14.77 -4.14 -0.58
N HIS A 27 -16.08 -4.19 -0.31
CA HIS A 27 -17.04 -3.24 -0.85
C HIS A 27 -16.74 -1.79 -0.41
N ASP A 28 -16.44 -1.59 0.87
CA ASP A 28 -16.01 -0.29 1.42
C ASP A 28 -14.74 0.24 0.76
N PHE A 29 -13.75 -0.63 0.58
CA PHE A 29 -12.51 -0.28 -0.12
C PHE A 29 -12.79 0.15 -1.57
N ARG A 30 -13.64 -0.59 -2.29
CA ARG A 30 -14.01 -0.27 -3.67
C ARG A 30 -14.76 1.05 -3.78
N ALA A 31 -15.69 1.32 -2.85
CA ALA A 31 -16.41 2.59 -2.80
C ALA A 31 -15.45 3.76 -2.53
N ALA A 32 -14.56 3.63 -1.55
CA ALA A 32 -13.56 4.67 -1.25
C ALA A 32 -12.58 4.89 -2.42
N GLN A 33 -12.22 3.82 -3.13
CA GLN A 33 -11.39 3.90 -4.34
C GLN A 33 -12.09 4.67 -5.46
N GLU A 34 -13.37 4.40 -5.69
CA GLU A 34 -14.17 5.12 -6.68
C GLU A 34 -14.33 6.60 -6.31
N MET A 35 -14.59 6.91 -5.04
CA MET A 35 -14.64 8.28 -4.55
C MET A 35 -13.34 9.04 -4.80
N LEU A 36 -12.19 8.44 -4.46
CA LEU A 36 -10.88 9.05 -4.73
C LEU A 36 -10.62 9.24 -6.24
N ASN A 37 -11.01 8.26 -7.06
CA ASN A 37 -10.84 8.34 -8.52
C ASN A 37 -11.71 9.41 -9.18
N ASN A 38 -12.80 9.81 -8.55
CA ASN A 38 -13.70 10.84 -9.04
C ASN A 38 -13.47 12.21 -8.39
N ASP A 39 -12.45 12.36 -7.52
CA ASP A 39 -12.16 13.61 -6.81
C ASP A 39 -11.12 14.46 -7.58
N ASP A 40 -11.61 15.53 -8.21
CA ASP A 40 -10.79 16.45 -9.02
C ASP A 40 -9.71 17.17 -8.18
N GLU A 41 -9.99 17.48 -6.91
CA GLU A 41 -9.05 18.16 -6.03
C GLU A 41 -7.87 17.24 -5.68
N ALA A 42 -8.16 15.99 -5.33
CA ALA A 42 -7.17 14.96 -5.09
C ALA A 42 -6.27 14.74 -6.31
N HIS A 43 -6.85 14.68 -7.52
CA HIS A 43 -6.09 14.58 -8.77
C HIS A 43 -5.18 15.78 -8.99
N LEU A 44 -5.68 16.99 -8.83
CA LEU A 44 -4.91 18.21 -9.00
C LEU A 44 -3.74 18.28 -8.01
N MET A 45 -3.99 17.98 -6.73
CA MET A 45 -2.99 17.98 -5.68
C MET A 45 -1.95 16.87 -5.90
N TYR A 46 -2.37 15.70 -6.35
CA TYR A 46 -1.47 14.60 -6.70
C TYR A 46 -0.55 14.98 -7.87
N GLN A 47 -1.09 15.57 -8.93
CA GLN A 47 -0.28 16.08 -10.05
C GLN A 47 0.71 17.16 -9.61
N ALA A 48 0.30 18.07 -8.72
CA ALA A 48 1.19 19.08 -8.17
C ALA A 48 2.31 18.45 -7.34
N PHE A 49 2.01 17.41 -6.55
CA PHE A 49 3.03 16.64 -5.84
C PHE A 49 4.00 15.94 -6.81
N LEU A 50 3.50 15.26 -7.85
CA LEU A 50 4.35 14.58 -8.84
C LEU A 50 5.31 15.57 -9.55
N LYS A 51 4.83 16.76 -9.91
CA LYS A 51 5.69 17.81 -10.47
C LYS A 51 6.81 18.22 -9.50
N SER A 52 6.52 18.37 -8.21
CA SER A 52 7.56 18.66 -7.21
C SER A 52 8.52 17.49 -6.99
N LYS A 53 8.03 16.25 -7.11
CA LYS A 53 8.86 15.05 -7.01
C LYS A 53 9.89 14.98 -8.14
N VAL A 54 9.53 15.35 -9.37
CA VAL A 54 10.50 15.41 -10.48
C VAL A 54 11.65 16.37 -10.16
N ALA A 55 11.32 17.58 -9.69
CA ALA A 55 12.34 18.55 -9.27
C ALA A 55 13.18 18.03 -8.09
N TYR A 56 12.55 17.34 -7.14
CA TYR A 56 13.26 16.70 -6.03
C TYR A 56 14.22 15.62 -6.49
N ASP A 57 13.80 14.76 -7.40
CA ASP A 57 14.61 13.67 -7.92
C ASP A 57 15.82 14.23 -8.68
N GLU A 58 15.65 15.31 -9.47
CA GLU A 58 16.75 16.02 -10.15
C GLU A 58 17.78 16.59 -9.16
N VAL A 59 17.31 17.31 -8.15
CA VAL A 59 18.14 17.91 -7.10
C VAL A 59 18.86 16.84 -6.27
N MET A 60 18.19 15.73 -6.00
CA MET A 60 18.75 14.60 -5.25
C MET A 60 19.91 13.90 -5.97
N ARG A 61 20.01 13.99 -7.29
CA ARG A 61 21.17 13.45 -8.03
C ARG A 61 22.48 14.10 -7.59
N PHE A 62 22.44 15.37 -7.23
CA PHE A 62 23.58 16.14 -6.72
C PHE A 62 23.64 16.12 -5.18
N GLY A 63 22.52 15.80 -4.54
CA GLY A 63 22.40 15.71 -3.09
C GLY A 63 22.51 17.06 -2.39
N LYS A 64 23.02 17.04 -1.16
CA LYS A 64 23.04 18.20 -0.24
C LYS A 64 23.83 19.43 -0.74
N TYR A 65 24.60 19.30 -1.82
CA TYR A 65 25.40 20.39 -2.39
C TYR A 65 24.65 21.22 -3.44
N HIS A 66 23.44 20.80 -3.83
CA HIS A 66 22.61 21.58 -4.73
C HIS A 66 22.06 22.84 -4.03
N PRO A 67 22.14 24.04 -4.65
CA PRO A 67 21.69 25.29 -4.01
C PRO A 67 20.22 25.25 -3.58
N ASP A 68 19.36 24.60 -4.36
CA ASP A 68 17.93 24.47 -4.07
C ASP A 68 17.55 23.26 -3.19
N TYR A 69 18.52 22.49 -2.68
CA TYR A 69 18.27 21.23 -1.97
C TYR A 69 17.20 21.34 -0.87
N GLN A 70 17.38 22.27 0.07
CA GLN A 70 16.46 22.42 1.19
C GLN A 70 15.07 22.89 0.74
N LYS A 71 15.02 23.78 -0.24
CA LYS A 71 13.77 24.35 -0.77
C LYS A 71 12.92 23.27 -1.41
N VAL A 72 13.50 22.50 -2.35
CA VAL A 72 12.80 21.46 -3.10
C VAL A 72 12.40 20.29 -2.19
N MET A 73 13.26 19.93 -1.22
CA MET A 73 12.93 18.92 -0.20
C MET A 73 11.71 19.33 0.63
N LEU A 74 11.69 20.57 1.16
CA LEU A 74 10.61 21.05 2.00
C LEU A 74 9.29 21.17 1.21
N GLU A 75 9.36 21.72 0.00
CA GLU A 75 8.21 21.88 -0.87
C GLU A 75 7.56 20.54 -1.21
N THR A 76 8.37 19.57 -1.64
CA THR A 76 7.89 18.22 -2.00
C THR A 76 7.21 17.54 -0.82
N ARG A 77 7.80 17.64 0.38
CA ARG A 77 7.20 17.11 1.62
C ARG A 77 5.88 17.81 1.96
N ARG A 78 5.82 19.13 1.81
CA ARG A 78 4.60 19.91 2.08
C ARG A 78 3.47 19.51 1.13
N ARG A 79 3.76 19.40 -0.17
CA ARG A 79 2.78 18.98 -1.19
C ARG A 79 2.31 17.54 -0.97
N LYS A 80 3.24 16.63 -0.67
CA LYS A 80 2.90 15.24 -0.31
C LYS A 80 1.96 15.19 0.89
N ARG A 81 2.31 15.88 1.97
CA ARG A 81 1.49 15.92 3.20
C ARG A 81 0.13 16.56 2.95
N ALA A 82 0.05 17.60 2.13
CA ALA A 82 -1.22 18.23 1.80
C ALA A 82 -2.15 17.25 1.07
N TYR A 83 -1.63 16.49 0.10
CA TYR A 83 -2.38 15.43 -0.59
C TYR A 83 -2.79 14.30 0.36
N GLU A 84 -1.87 13.79 1.18
CA GLU A 84 -2.14 12.68 2.12
C GLU A 84 -3.15 13.04 3.22
N MET A 85 -3.34 14.33 3.51
CA MET A 85 -4.29 14.81 4.52
C MET A 85 -5.68 15.11 3.93
N LEU A 86 -5.90 14.90 2.62
CA LEU A 86 -7.23 15.02 2.04
C LEU A 86 -8.15 13.95 2.63
N PRO A 87 -9.39 14.29 3.05
CA PRO A 87 -10.31 13.33 3.63
C PRO A 87 -10.54 12.09 2.75
N VAL A 88 -10.70 12.27 1.43
CA VAL A 88 -10.89 11.17 0.47
C VAL A 88 -9.67 10.25 0.37
N VAL A 89 -8.46 10.80 0.46
CA VAL A 89 -7.21 10.02 0.45
C VAL A 89 -7.05 9.26 1.75
N MET A 90 -7.33 9.91 2.89
CA MET A 90 -7.27 9.30 4.21
C MET A 90 -8.27 8.15 4.35
N ASP A 91 -9.51 8.36 3.88
CA ASP A 91 -10.56 7.35 3.90
C ASP A 91 -10.16 6.14 3.05
N TYR A 92 -9.78 6.35 1.79
CA TYR A 92 -9.24 5.30 0.92
C TYR A 92 -8.11 4.51 1.58
N LYS A 93 -7.12 5.19 2.16
CA LYS A 93 -5.99 4.54 2.84
C LYS A 93 -6.42 3.75 4.07
N SER A 94 -7.40 4.21 4.82
CA SER A 94 -7.92 3.48 5.97
C SER A 94 -8.61 2.18 5.55
N LYS A 95 -9.40 2.21 4.47
CA LYS A 95 -10.09 1.03 3.93
C LYS A 95 -9.13 0.05 3.26
N GLU A 96 -8.12 0.56 2.55
CA GLU A 96 -7.03 -0.25 1.99
C GLU A 96 -6.30 -1.04 3.08
N VAL A 97 -5.96 -0.39 4.19
CA VAL A 97 -5.32 -1.07 5.34
C VAL A 97 -6.25 -2.09 5.99
N ALA A 98 -7.55 -1.79 6.12
CA ALA A 98 -8.53 -2.71 6.68
C ALA A 98 -8.66 -3.99 5.83
N LEU A 99 -8.72 -3.85 4.50
CA LEU A 99 -8.75 -4.98 3.58
C LEU A 99 -7.43 -5.78 3.62
N GLN A 100 -6.28 -5.11 3.66
CA GLN A 100 -4.98 -5.78 3.79
C GLN A 100 -4.89 -6.60 5.08
N ASN A 101 -5.42 -6.09 6.19
CA ASN A 101 -5.47 -6.83 7.46
C ASN A 101 -6.27 -8.12 7.36
N LEU A 102 -7.42 -8.09 6.68
CA LEU A 102 -8.22 -9.28 6.45
C LEU A 102 -7.41 -10.33 5.67
N ILE A 103 -6.74 -9.91 4.59
CA ILE A 103 -5.91 -10.80 3.76
C ILE A 103 -4.75 -11.37 4.58
N ASP A 104 -4.04 -10.54 5.33
CA ASP A 104 -2.91 -10.95 6.17
C ASP A 104 -3.36 -11.97 7.24
N GLU A 105 -4.54 -11.79 7.83
CA GLU A 105 -5.12 -12.72 8.81
C GLU A 105 -5.44 -14.08 8.17
N VAL A 106 -6.07 -14.07 7.00
CA VAL A 106 -6.41 -15.28 6.23
C VAL A 106 -5.14 -16.06 5.86
N VAL A 107 -4.14 -15.39 5.29
CA VAL A 107 -2.85 -15.99 4.93
C VAL A 107 -2.16 -16.56 6.17
N SER A 108 -2.21 -15.84 7.30
CA SER A 108 -1.63 -16.30 8.56
C SER A 108 -2.29 -17.58 9.06
N LYS A 109 -3.62 -17.66 9.04
CA LYS A 109 -4.37 -18.86 9.43
C LYS A 109 -4.01 -20.07 8.58
N ILE A 110 -3.90 -19.89 7.27
CA ILE A 110 -3.50 -20.97 6.35
C ILE A 110 -2.07 -21.42 6.66
N ALA A 111 -1.12 -20.49 6.75
CA ALA A 111 0.28 -20.83 7.03
C ALA A 111 0.46 -21.60 8.35
N PHE A 112 -0.20 -21.17 9.42
CA PHE A 112 -0.11 -21.84 10.73
C PHE A 112 -0.82 -23.20 10.77
N SER A 113 -1.82 -23.44 9.91
CA SER A 113 -2.42 -24.78 9.77
C SER A 113 -1.48 -25.79 9.13
N VAL A 114 -0.54 -25.34 8.29
CA VAL A 114 0.45 -26.20 7.63
C VAL A 114 1.68 -26.40 8.51
N SER A 115 2.17 -25.35 9.17
CA SER A 115 3.29 -25.47 10.12
C SER A 115 3.35 -24.29 11.09
N LYS A 116 3.46 -24.61 12.39
CA LYS A 116 3.58 -23.62 13.48
C LYS A 116 4.87 -22.79 13.43
N ASN A 117 5.87 -23.20 12.64
CA ASN A 117 7.19 -22.58 12.58
C ASN A 117 7.43 -21.76 11.30
N VAL A 118 6.39 -21.48 10.51
CA VAL A 118 6.51 -20.67 9.29
C VAL A 118 6.71 -19.20 9.66
N LYS A 119 7.74 -18.56 9.08
CA LYS A 119 7.93 -17.11 9.15
C LYS A 119 7.09 -16.43 8.07
N ILE A 120 6.20 -15.54 8.46
CA ILE A 120 5.31 -14.81 7.55
C ILE A 120 5.79 -13.38 7.46
N GLU A 121 6.11 -12.92 6.25
CA GLU A 121 6.31 -11.50 5.96
C GLU A 121 4.93 -10.89 5.66
N ALA A 122 4.23 -10.41 6.70
CA ALA A 122 2.95 -9.73 6.52
C ALA A 122 3.13 -8.39 5.80
N GLY A 123 2.17 -8.04 4.93
CA GLY A 123 2.15 -6.77 4.21
C GLY A 123 1.97 -5.56 5.15
N ASN A 124 1.21 -5.75 6.24
CA ASN A 124 1.03 -4.72 7.25
C ASN A 124 2.16 -4.71 8.32
N PRO A 125 2.83 -3.56 8.57
CA PRO A 125 3.79 -3.40 9.67
C PRO A 125 3.27 -3.74 11.07
N PHE A 126 1.96 -3.73 11.33
CA PHE A 126 1.37 -4.11 12.62
C PHE A 126 1.52 -5.60 12.96
N PHE A 127 1.65 -6.48 11.96
CA PHE A 127 1.86 -7.91 12.18
C PHE A 127 3.34 -8.32 12.17
N LYS A 128 4.26 -7.36 11.99
CA LYS A 128 5.69 -7.61 12.13
C LYS A 128 6.05 -7.71 13.62
N THR A 129 6.06 -8.93 14.15
CA THR A 129 6.56 -9.23 15.51
C THR A 129 8.09 -9.30 15.59
N GLY A 130 8.81 -8.80 14.58
CA GLY A 130 10.27 -8.69 14.54
C GLY A 130 10.74 -7.25 14.74
N HIS A 131 11.57 -7.03 15.77
CA HIS A 131 12.34 -5.81 15.99
C HIS A 131 13.42 -5.62 14.90
N ASP A 132 13.02 -5.31 13.68
CA ASP A 132 13.96 -4.87 12.63
C ASP A 132 13.58 -3.47 12.18
N GLY A 133 14.06 -2.50 12.95
CA GLY A 133 14.11 -1.10 12.53
C GLY A 133 15.08 -0.97 11.36
N CYS A 134 14.56 -0.91 10.14
CA CYS A 134 15.38 -0.66 8.96
C CYS A 134 15.38 0.82 8.62
N ALA A 135 16.34 1.54 9.20
CA ALA A 135 16.87 2.76 8.65
C ALA A 135 17.66 2.42 7.36
N THR A 136 16.98 2.27 6.23
CA THR A 136 17.64 2.38 4.91
C THR A 136 16.78 3.22 3.98
N GLY A 137 17.25 4.43 3.70
CA GLY A 137 16.72 5.27 2.64
C GLY A 137 17.09 4.65 1.29
N GLY A 138 16.12 4.01 0.64
CA GLY A 138 16.29 3.45 -0.70
C GLY A 138 14.97 2.94 -1.26
N THR A 139 14.45 3.66 -2.25
CA THR A 139 13.46 3.19 -3.24
C THR A 139 12.13 2.63 -2.72
N CYS A 140 11.21 3.51 -2.30
CA CYS A 140 9.77 3.19 -2.33
C CYS A 140 9.27 3.23 -3.78
N ASN A 141 9.15 2.06 -4.40
CA ASN A 141 8.52 1.88 -5.71
C ASN A 141 7.01 1.72 -5.52
N CYS A 142 6.29 2.83 -5.33
CA CYS A 142 4.83 2.84 -5.39
C CYS A 142 4.41 3.02 -6.86
N SER A 143 4.22 1.91 -7.57
CA SER A 143 3.40 1.84 -8.77
C SER A 143 1.96 1.56 -8.35
N LEU A 144 1.01 2.40 -8.74
CA LEU A 144 -0.41 2.11 -8.60
C LEU A 144 -0.81 1.16 -9.74
N SER A 145 -1.22 -0.04 -9.37
CA SER A 145 -2.08 -0.94 -10.14
C SER A 145 -3.37 -1.10 -9.34
#